data_AF-A0A7S0FGA4-F1
#
_entry.id   AF-A0A7S0FGA4-F1
#
_cell.length_a   1.000
_cell.length_b   1.000
_cell.length_c   1.000
_cell.angle_alpha   90.00
_cell.angle_beta   90.00
_cell.angle_gamma   90.00
#
_symmetry.space_group_name_H-M   'P 1'
#
loop_
_entity.id
_entity.type
_entity.pdbx_description
1 polymer ?
#
loop_
_entity_poly.entity_id
_entity_poly.type
_entity_poly.pdbx_seq_one_letter_code
_entity_poly.pdbx_strand_id
1 'polypeptide(L)'
;DRVAEEVARHPAGCAEEEEVTDPLIVQQMQELFDTTFQDRSDGHRGAHRPRALEVVQVVRINNRGVRCDYLRRREQMRAASGGAEHFETKTDPVDLSSMVQDLDQSLNEKILFHGTAAEIAKAVLYTRVRVPGSKEDVSHGRLYGMGAYFAESVTKADQYVRPTAEGLYPMIINRVVLGRVREVTEAQPDAKGL
;
A
#
# COMPACT_ATOMS: atom_id res chain seq x y z
N ASP A 1 -20.71 -5.01 18.79
CA ASP A 1 -19.50 -4.53 18.10
C ASP A 1 -19.52 -5.09 16.69
N ARG A 2 -19.79 -4.25 15.68
CA ARG A 2 -20.05 -4.71 14.29
C ARG A 2 -18.83 -5.41 13.69
N VAL A 3 -17.62 -5.04 14.11
CA VAL A 3 -16.36 -5.65 13.67
C VAL A 3 -16.25 -7.08 14.22
N ALA A 4 -16.60 -7.29 15.49
CA ALA A 4 -16.59 -8.61 16.12
C ALA A 4 -17.62 -9.57 15.48
N GLU A 5 -18.81 -9.08 15.11
CA GLU A 5 -19.83 -9.86 14.40
C GLU A 5 -19.46 -10.21 12.96
N GLU A 6 -18.68 -9.36 12.29
CA GLU A 6 -18.25 -9.58 10.90
C GLU A 6 -17.08 -10.57 10.83
N VAL A 7 -16.16 -10.48 11.81
CA VAL A 7 -15.07 -11.43 12.07
C VAL A 7 -15.58 -12.86 12.29
N ALA A 8 -16.62 -13.04 13.10
CA ALA A 8 -17.11 -14.37 13.49
C ALA A 8 -17.76 -15.15 12.33
N ARG A 9 -18.18 -14.47 11.26
CA ARG A 9 -18.96 -15.06 10.16
C ARG A 9 -18.11 -15.60 8.99
N HIS A 10 -16.80 -15.32 8.92
CA HIS A 10 -16.02 -15.61 7.70
C HIS A 10 -14.57 -16.04 8.00
N PRO A 11 -14.27 -17.36 8.07
CA PRO A 11 -12.89 -17.85 8.17
C PRO A 11 -12.07 -17.51 6.92
N ALA A 12 -10.76 -17.36 7.06
CA ALA A 12 -9.83 -16.95 6.00
C ALA A 12 -9.87 -17.88 4.77
N GLY A 13 -9.79 -17.31 3.55
CA GLY A 13 -9.56 -18.08 2.32
C GLY A 13 -10.29 -17.63 1.05
N CYS A 14 -11.33 -16.78 1.15
CA CYS A 14 -12.07 -16.28 -0.01
C CYS A 14 -11.71 -14.82 -0.28
N ALA A 15 -10.94 -14.55 -1.34
CA ALA A 15 -10.84 -13.23 -1.93
C ALA A 15 -11.59 -13.25 -3.26
N GLU A 16 -12.52 -12.30 -3.42
CA GLU A 16 -13.21 -12.05 -4.68
C GLU A 16 -12.46 -10.95 -5.43
N GLU A 17 -12.25 -11.16 -6.73
CA GLU A 17 -11.67 -10.16 -7.63
C GLU A 17 -12.81 -9.62 -8.51
N GLU A 18 -12.91 -8.30 -8.59
CA GLU A 18 -13.88 -7.60 -9.44
C GLU A 18 -13.11 -6.60 -10.30
N GLU A 19 -13.15 -6.77 -11.61
CA GLU A 19 -12.66 -5.73 -12.51
C GLU A 19 -13.57 -4.50 -12.42
N VAL A 20 -12.97 -3.35 -12.17
CA VAL A 20 -13.71 -2.10 -12.06
C VAL A 20 -13.85 -1.50 -13.45
N THR A 21 -15.08 -1.46 -13.94
CA THR A 21 -15.44 -0.90 -15.25
C THR A 21 -16.04 0.51 -15.16
N ASP A 22 -16.28 1.01 -13.94
CA ASP A 22 -16.79 2.36 -13.72
C ASP A 22 -15.72 3.39 -14.16
N PRO A 23 -16.00 4.20 -15.21
CA PRO A 23 -15.02 5.14 -15.74
C PRO A 23 -14.63 6.22 -14.72
N LEU A 24 -15.51 6.57 -13.77
CA LEU A 24 -15.19 7.55 -12.73
C LEU A 24 -14.10 7.00 -11.81
N ILE A 25 -14.21 5.74 -11.40
CA ILE A 25 -13.21 5.10 -10.55
C ILE A 25 -11.87 4.97 -11.27
N VAL A 26 -11.89 4.56 -12.55
CA VAL A 26 -10.66 4.46 -13.35
C VAL A 26 -10.00 5.84 -13.50
N GLN A 27 -10.77 6.89 -13.75
CA GLN A 27 -10.27 8.26 -13.82
C GLN A 27 -9.65 8.72 -12.49
N GLN A 28 -10.31 8.46 -11.35
CA GLN A 28 -9.75 8.80 -10.03
C GLN A 28 -8.47 8.03 -9.73
N MET A 29 -8.35 6.78 -10.18
CA MET A 29 -7.11 6.02 -10.08
C MET A 29 -6.00 6.61 -10.94
N GLN A 30 -6.32 7.07 -12.15
CA GLN A 30 -5.36 7.80 -12.98
C GLN A 30 -4.92 9.11 -12.32
N GLU A 31 -5.85 9.88 -11.77
CA GLU A 31 -5.53 11.12 -11.04
C GLU A 31 -4.62 10.85 -9.82
N LEU A 32 -4.87 9.75 -9.11
CA LEU A 32 -4.00 9.30 -8.03
C LEU A 32 -2.57 9.00 -8.52
N PHE A 33 -2.43 8.34 -9.67
CA PHE A 33 -1.14 8.05 -10.29
C PHE A 33 -0.44 9.34 -10.75
N ASP A 34 -1.14 10.23 -11.43
CA ASP A 34 -0.59 11.48 -11.95
C ASP A 34 -0.16 12.42 -10.83
N THR A 35 -0.99 12.59 -9.79
CA THR A 35 -0.71 13.47 -8.65
C THR A 35 0.49 12.99 -7.84
N THR A 36 0.65 11.67 -7.72
CA THR A 36 1.74 11.06 -6.95
C THR A 36 2.95 10.71 -7.80
N PHE A 37 2.90 11.01 -9.10
CA PHE A 37 4.01 10.82 -10.01
C PHE A 37 5.13 11.79 -9.65
N GLN A 38 6.36 11.28 -9.62
CA GLN A 38 7.55 12.10 -9.47
C GLN A 38 8.57 11.65 -10.49
N ASP A 39 9.05 12.60 -11.30
CA ASP A 39 10.16 12.32 -12.18
C ASP A 39 11.38 11.93 -11.33
N ARG A 40 11.90 10.73 -11.58
CA ARG A 40 13.07 10.14 -10.93
C ARG A 40 14.11 9.70 -11.97
N SER A 41 14.01 10.23 -13.19
CA SER A 41 14.88 9.89 -14.32
C SER A 41 16.33 10.38 -14.15
N ASP A 42 16.58 11.26 -13.18
CA ASP A 42 17.91 11.68 -12.71
C ASP A 42 18.61 10.61 -11.85
N GLY A 43 17.87 9.63 -11.32
CA GLY A 43 18.40 8.55 -10.49
C GLY A 43 19.27 7.54 -11.24
N HIS A 44 20.40 7.15 -10.62
CA HIS A 44 21.39 6.20 -11.15
C HIS A 44 20.97 4.72 -11.22
N ARG A 45 19.68 4.38 -11.21
CA ARG A 45 19.24 2.97 -11.24
C ARG A 45 18.27 2.69 -12.39
N GLY A 46 18.82 2.11 -13.46
CA GLY A 46 18.07 1.37 -14.47
C GLY A 46 17.74 2.13 -15.76
N ALA A 47 17.39 1.34 -16.79
CA ALA A 47 16.88 1.82 -18.08
C ALA A 47 15.39 2.20 -18.01
N HIS A 48 14.65 1.70 -17.02
CA HIS A 48 13.24 2.02 -16.79
C HIS A 48 13.10 3.44 -16.24
N ARG A 49 12.70 4.36 -17.12
CA ARG A 49 12.57 5.80 -16.82
C ARG A 49 11.23 6.31 -17.37
N PRO A 50 10.10 5.94 -16.74
CA PRO A 50 8.79 6.39 -17.18
C PRO A 50 8.71 7.91 -17.06
N ARG A 51 8.01 8.56 -17.99
CA ARG A 51 7.63 9.98 -17.93
C ARG A 51 6.21 10.20 -17.42
N ALA A 52 5.42 9.14 -17.46
CA ALA A 52 4.07 9.02 -16.94
C ALA A 52 3.79 7.54 -16.69
N LEU A 53 2.75 7.24 -15.91
CA LEU A 53 2.23 5.90 -15.72
C LEU A 53 0.74 5.90 -16.08
N GLU A 54 0.34 4.96 -16.93
CA GLU A 54 -1.05 4.84 -17.39
C GLU A 54 -1.75 3.71 -16.64
N VAL A 55 -2.92 4.00 -16.09
CA VAL A 55 -3.80 3.03 -15.45
C VAL A 55 -4.59 2.31 -16.54
N VAL A 56 -4.14 1.10 -16.87
CA VAL A 56 -4.75 0.27 -17.92
C VAL A 56 -5.93 -0.55 -17.39
N GLN A 57 -5.85 -1.02 -16.15
CA GLN A 57 -6.86 -1.87 -15.53
C GLN A 57 -6.88 -1.64 -14.02
N VAL A 58 -8.09 -1.64 -13.44
CA VAL A 58 -8.29 -1.57 -11.99
C VAL A 58 -9.04 -2.82 -11.54
N VAL A 59 -8.46 -3.55 -10.58
CA VAL A 59 -9.09 -4.72 -9.98
C VAL A 59 -9.33 -4.44 -8.50
N ARG A 60 -10.59 -4.52 -8.08
CA ARG A 60 -11.00 -4.43 -6.68
C ARG A 60 -10.92 -5.82 -6.06
N ILE A 61 -10.31 -5.89 -4.88
CA ILE A 61 -10.16 -7.13 -4.13
C ILE A 61 -10.98 -7.07 -2.86
N ASN A 62 -11.89 -8.03 -2.71
CA ASN A 62 -12.68 -8.20 -1.49
C ASN A 62 -12.22 -9.45 -0.74
N ASN A 63 -11.23 -9.27 0.14
CA ASN A 63 -10.76 -10.31 1.05
C ASN A 63 -11.27 -10.03 2.47
N ARG A 64 -12.43 -10.61 2.81
CA ARG A 64 -13.10 -10.36 4.10
C ARG A 64 -12.25 -10.76 5.30
N GLY A 65 -11.53 -11.88 5.22
CA GLY A 65 -10.67 -12.35 6.30
C GLY A 65 -9.54 -11.37 6.60
N VAL A 66 -8.84 -10.91 5.56
CA VAL A 66 -7.78 -9.89 5.69
C VAL A 66 -8.34 -8.56 6.18
N ARG A 67 -9.49 -8.13 5.67
CA ARG A 67 -10.17 -6.90 6.12
C ARG A 67 -10.54 -6.96 7.59
N CYS A 68 -11.06 -8.10 8.07
CA CYS A 68 -11.40 -8.31 9.47
C CYS A 68 -10.17 -8.23 10.38
N ASP A 69 -9.07 -8.88 9.99
CA ASP A 69 -7.79 -8.80 10.72
C ASP A 69 -7.24 -7.38 10.76
N TYR A 70 -7.31 -6.67 9.63
CA TYR A 70 -6.93 -5.25 9.52
C TYR A 70 -7.74 -4.38 10.49
N LEU A 71 -9.07 -4.47 10.46
CA LEU A 71 -9.96 -3.69 11.32
C LEU A 71 -9.70 -4.00 12.80
N ARG A 72 -9.52 -5.28 13.16
CA ARG A 72 -9.19 -5.68 14.53
C ARG A 72 -7.87 -5.03 14.98
N ARG A 73 -6.84 -5.04 14.13
CA ARG A 73 -5.54 -4.45 14.46
C ARG A 73 -5.63 -2.93 14.57
N ARG A 74 -6.40 -2.28 13.71
CA ARG A 74 -6.67 -0.84 13.77
C ARG A 74 -7.31 -0.45 15.10
N GLU A 75 -8.33 -1.17 15.55
CA GLU A 75 -8.98 -0.88 16.85
C GLU A 75 -8.03 -1.13 18.04
N GLN A 76 -7.18 -2.16 17.99
CA GLN A 76 -6.15 -2.37 19.02
C GLN A 76 -5.16 -1.20 19.08
N MET A 77 -4.72 -0.69 17.92
CA MET A 77 -3.86 0.48 17.86
C MET A 77 -4.59 1.73 18.35
N ARG A 78 -5.88 1.88 18.04
CA ARG A 78 -6.72 2.97 18.58
C ARG A 78 -6.77 2.94 20.10
N ALA A 79 -7.06 1.79 20.69
CA ALA A 79 -7.15 1.64 22.14
C ALA A 79 -5.80 1.83 22.85
N ALA A 80 -4.69 1.45 22.20
CA ALA A 80 -3.35 1.60 22.74
C ALA A 80 -2.75 2.99 22.50
N SER A 81 -3.28 3.75 21.54
CA SER A 81 -2.77 5.06 21.16
C SER A 81 -3.44 6.16 21.97
N GLY A 82 -2.65 7.09 22.49
CA GLY A 82 -3.15 8.38 23.00
C GLY A 82 -3.42 9.41 21.90
N GLY A 83 -3.57 8.96 20.65
CA GLY A 83 -3.48 9.78 19.45
C GLY A 83 -2.09 9.73 18.80
N ALA A 84 -2.06 9.99 17.50
CA ALA A 84 -0.86 10.22 16.71
C ALA A 84 -0.83 11.67 16.20
N GLU A 85 0.36 12.26 16.16
CA GLU A 85 0.57 13.52 15.44
C GLU A 85 0.27 13.30 13.96
N HIS A 86 -0.40 14.27 13.34
CA HIS A 86 -0.80 14.16 11.94
C HIS A 86 0.44 14.08 11.04
N PHE A 87 0.43 13.10 10.14
CA PHE A 87 1.47 12.91 9.14
C PHE A 87 0.84 13.01 7.74
N GLU A 88 1.33 13.90 6.90
CA GLU A 88 0.82 14.12 5.53
C GLU A 88 1.54 13.20 4.54
N THR A 89 0.80 12.65 3.57
CA THR A 89 1.35 11.86 2.46
C THR A 89 0.90 12.42 1.12
N LYS A 90 1.69 12.20 0.06
CA LYS A 90 1.36 12.66 -1.31
C LYS A 90 0.03 12.18 -1.87
N THR A 91 -0.54 11.14 -1.29
CA THR A 91 -1.85 10.59 -1.64
C THR A 91 -3.01 11.34 -1.00
N ASP A 92 -2.78 12.09 0.08
CA ASP A 92 -3.83 12.78 0.84
C ASP A 92 -4.63 13.82 0.04
N PRO A 93 -4.05 14.57 -0.93
CA PRO A 93 -4.80 15.55 -1.71
C PRO A 93 -5.82 14.96 -2.68
N VAL A 94 -5.77 13.65 -2.95
CA VAL A 94 -6.62 13.00 -3.96
C VAL A 94 -7.91 12.49 -3.32
N ASP A 95 -9.05 12.90 -3.86
CA ASP A 95 -10.35 12.42 -3.37
C ASP A 95 -10.62 10.99 -3.85
N LEU A 96 -10.44 10.04 -2.92
CA LEU A 96 -10.70 8.62 -3.12
C LEU A 96 -11.99 8.14 -2.44
N SER A 97 -12.90 9.04 -2.05
CA SER A 97 -14.10 8.72 -1.26
C SER A 97 -15.04 7.70 -1.92
N SER A 98 -15.04 7.62 -3.25
CA SER A 98 -15.78 6.62 -4.06
C SER A 98 -15.24 5.20 -3.90
N MET A 99 -13.99 5.05 -3.45
CA MET A 99 -13.27 3.77 -3.36
C MET A 99 -12.91 3.40 -1.92
N VAL A 100 -12.62 4.41 -1.10
CA VAL A 100 -12.02 4.29 0.22
C VAL A 100 -12.87 5.12 1.18
N GLN A 101 -13.63 4.43 2.02
CA GLN A 101 -14.47 5.08 3.04
C GLN A 101 -13.74 5.14 4.39
N ASP A 102 -13.88 6.24 5.12
CA ASP A 102 -13.55 6.34 6.55
C ASP A 102 -12.10 5.94 6.90
N LEU A 103 -11.12 6.68 6.39
CA LEU A 103 -9.75 6.62 6.92
C LEU A 103 -9.69 7.27 8.31
N ASP A 104 -9.16 6.56 9.30
CA ASP A 104 -8.96 7.08 10.65
C ASP A 104 -7.73 7.99 10.72
N GLN A 105 -7.98 9.29 10.63
CA GLN A 105 -6.93 10.32 10.74
C GLN A 105 -6.23 10.31 12.10
N SER A 106 -6.88 9.86 13.18
CA SER A 106 -6.26 9.81 14.52
C SER A 106 -5.14 8.76 14.64
N LEU A 107 -5.08 7.84 13.68
CA LEU A 107 -4.07 6.80 13.59
C LEU A 107 -3.15 6.93 12.37
N ASN A 108 -3.20 8.07 11.66
CA ASN A 108 -2.53 8.22 10.38
C ASN A 108 -2.84 7.04 9.44
N GLU A 109 -4.13 6.74 9.26
CA GLU A 109 -4.57 5.75 8.29
C GLU A 109 -4.47 6.35 6.88
N LYS A 110 -3.59 5.79 6.04
CA LYS A 110 -3.20 6.35 4.73
C LYS A 110 -3.40 5.35 3.60
N ILE A 111 -3.50 5.90 2.39
CA ILE A 111 -3.40 5.12 1.16
C ILE A 111 -1.95 5.17 0.68
N LEU A 112 -1.34 4.02 0.44
CA LEU A 112 0.06 3.94 -0.01
C LEU A 112 0.24 2.83 -1.04
N PHE A 113 1.24 2.99 -1.89
CA PHE A 113 1.57 2.05 -2.96
C PHE A 113 2.54 0.96 -2.50
N HIS A 114 2.39 -0.22 -3.08
CA HIS A 114 3.35 -1.32 -3.00
C HIS A 114 3.53 -1.95 -4.39
N GLY A 115 4.66 -1.68 -5.01
CA GLY A 115 5.04 -2.26 -6.30
C GLY A 115 5.79 -3.57 -6.10
N THR A 116 5.46 -4.59 -6.88
CA THR A 116 6.06 -5.92 -6.79
C THR A 116 5.82 -6.71 -8.08
N ALA A 117 6.19 -8.00 -8.13
CA ALA A 117 5.87 -8.88 -9.24
C ALA A 117 4.43 -9.40 -9.16
N ALA A 118 3.79 -9.73 -10.29
CA ALA A 118 2.37 -10.10 -10.34
C ALA A 118 2.02 -11.30 -9.44
N GLU A 119 2.87 -12.32 -9.40
CA GLU A 119 2.71 -13.49 -8.56
C GLU A 119 2.77 -13.15 -7.06
N ILE A 120 3.60 -12.17 -6.68
CA ILE A 120 3.71 -11.69 -5.31
C ILE A 120 2.50 -10.81 -4.97
N ALA A 121 2.08 -9.94 -5.88
CA ALA A 121 0.89 -9.12 -5.69
C ALA A 121 -0.34 -10.00 -5.44
N LYS A 122 -0.53 -11.03 -6.27
CA LYS A 122 -1.58 -12.02 -6.08
C LYS A 122 -1.46 -12.68 -4.71
N ALA A 123 -0.30 -13.20 -4.34
CA ALA A 123 -0.11 -13.82 -3.02
C ALA A 123 -0.47 -12.88 -1.85
N VAL A 124 -0.11 -11.59 -1.93
CA VAL A 124 -0.44 -10.58 -0.93
C VAL A 124 -1.95 -10.37 -0.83
N LEU A 125 -2.64 -10.23 -1.97
CA LEU A 125 -4.08 -9.98 -2.04
C LEU A 125 -4.91 -11.14 -1.47
N TYR A 126 -4.49 -12.38 -1.67
CA TYR A 126 -5.19 -13.56 -1.14
C TYR A 126 -4.83 -13.90 0.31
N THR A 127 -3.65 -13.47 0.81
CA THR A 127 -3.17 -13.88 2.14
C THR A 127 -2.99 -12.72 3.11
N ARG A 128 -1.98 -11.89 2.90
CA ARG A 128 -1.65 -10.61 3.58
C ARG A 128 -0.25 -10.16 3.15
N VAL A 129 0.04 -8.88 3.39
CA VAL A 129 1.43 -8.39 3.40
C VAL A 129 2.20 -9.12 4.50
N ARG A 130 3.32 -9.78 4.15
CA ARG A 130 4.18 -10.47 5.10
C ARG A 130 5.30 -9.54 5.54
N VAL A 131 5.52 -9.45 6.86
CA VAL A 131 6.74 -8.88 7.42
C VAL A 131 7.79 -9.98 7.46
N PRO A 132 8.96 -9.79 6.81
CA PRO A 132 10.03 -10.78 6.80
C PRO A 132 10.51 -11.11 8.23
N GLY A 133 10.70 -12.40 8.54
CA GLY A 133 11.12 -12.85 9.87
C GLY A 133 12.64 -12.99 10.02
N SER A 134 13.34 -13.20 8.91
CA SER A 134 14.79 -13.38 8.87
C SER A 134 15.46 -12.56 7.76
N LYS A 135 16.79 -12.54 7.74
CA LYS A 135 17.52 -11.76 6.73
C LYS A 135 17.44 -12.40 5.35
N GLU A 136 17.25 -13.70 5.31
CA GLU A 136 17.17 -14.56 4.15
C GLU A 136 15.83 -14.35 3.42
N ASP A 137 14.81 -13.85 4.13
CA ASP A 137 13.46 -13.59 3.61
C ASP A 137 13.33 -12.26 2.84
N VAL A 138 14.40 -11.46 2.76
CA VAL A 138 14.35 -10.09 2.21
C VAL A 138 15.28 -9.93 1.01
N SER A 139 14.71 -9.62 -0.15
CA SER A 139 15.48 -9.35 -1.37
C SER A 139 15.94 -7.89 -1.49
N HIS A 140 15.16 -6.92 -0.98
CA HIS A 140 15.41 -5.48 -1.10
C HIS A 140 14.79 -4.72 0.09
N GLY A 141 15.11 -3.43 0.27
CA GLY A 141 14.47 -2.58 1.28
C GLY A 141 14.90 -2.92 2.70
N ARG A 142 16.11 -2.54 3.09
CA ARG A 142 16.64 -2.74 4.46
C ARG A 142 17.12 -1.46 5.12
N LEU A 143 16.97 -0.34 4.42
CA LEU A 143 17.48 0.95 4.87
C LEU A 143 16.87 1.32 6.21
N TYR A 144 15.58 1.02 6.40
CA TYR A 144 14.82 1.34 7.61
C TYR A 144 14.47 0.09 8.43
N GLY A 145 15.30 -0.96 8.36
CA GLY A 145 15.08 -2.21 9.09
C GLY A 145 14.26 -3.26 8.33
N MET A 146 13.83 -4.30 9.04
CA MET A 146 13.04 -5.40 8.47
C MET A 146 11.55 -5.09 8.62
N GLY A 147 10.87 -4.89 7.49
CA GLY A 147 9.50 -4.44 7.48
C GLY A 147 8.82 -4.62 6.12
N ALA A 148 7.54 -4.28 6.08
CA ALA A 148 6.83 -4.06 4.83
C ALA A 148 7.03 -2.61 4.39
N TYR A 149 7.41 -2.41 3.13
CA TYR A 149 7.71 -1.09 2.58
C TYR A 149 6.57 -0.63 1.67
N PHE A 150 6.12 0.59 1.91
CA PHE A 150 5.11 1.28 1.12
C PHE A 150 5.66 2.63 0.67
N ALA A 151 5.08 3.20 -0.38
CA ALA A 151 5.48 4.50 -0.89
C ALA A 151 4.27 5.41 -1.09
N GLU A 152 4.45 6.69 -0.81
CA GLU A 152 3.47 7.74 -1.13
C GLU A 152 3.49 8.15 -2.61
N SER A 153 4.65 8.00 -3.28
CA SER A 153 4.78 8.27 -4.72
C SER A 153 4.67 6.97 -5.51
N VAL A 154 3.83 6.94 -6.54
CA VAL A 154 3.70 5.77 -7.41
C VAL A 154 5.03 5.42 -8.10
N THR A 155 5.84 6.42 -8.48
CA THR A 155 7.12 6.17 -9.16
C THR A 155 8.18 5.54 -8.28
N LYS A 156 8.10 5.68 -6.95
CA LYS A 156 8.97 4.93 -6.03
C LYS A 156 8.56 3.48 -5.91
N ALA A 157 7.25 3.21 -5.84
CA ALA A 157 6.75 1.84 -5.83
C ALA A 157 7.06 1.13 -7.16
N ASP A 158 6.94 1.84 -8.28
CA ASP A 158 7.21 1.35 -9.64
C ASP A 158 8.65 0.79 -9.81
N GLN A 159 9.63 1.32 -9.08
CA GLN A 159 11.01 0.80 -9.08
C GLN A 159 11.14 -0.67 -8.62
N TYR A 160 10.11 -1.21 -7.96
CA TYR A 160 10.06 -2.58 -7.48
C TYR A 160 9.12 -3.47 -8.31
N VAL A 161 8.41 -2.91 -9.29
CA VAL A 161 7.51 -3.65 -10.15
C VAL A 161 8.29 -4.48 -11.15
N ARG A 162 7.80 -5.69 -11.42
CA ARG A 162 8.25 -6.51 -12.54
C ARG A 162 7.12 -6.60 -13.56
N PRO A 163 7.35 -6.25 -14.84
CA PRO A 163 6.31 -6.30 -15.85
C PRO A 163 5.84 -7.73 -16.08
N THR A 164 4.55 -7.89 -16.39
CA THR A 164 3.99 -9.16 -16.86
C THR A 164 4.45 -9.47 -18.29
N ALA A 165 4.12 -10.66 -18.80
CA ALA A 165 4.41 -11.03 -20.18
C ALA A 165 3.69 -10.13 -21.20
N GLU A 166 2.55 -9.56 -20.80
CA GLU A 166 1.73 -8.62 -21.58
C GLU A 166 2.22 -7.18 -21.44
N GLY A 167 3.29 -6.93 -20.67
CA GLY A 167 3.83 -5.60 -20.43
C GLY A 167 3.04 -4.77 -19.43
N LEU A 168 2.23 -5.40 -18.56
CA LEU A 168 1.51 -4.71 -17.48
C LEU A 168 2.38 -4.59 -16.23
N TYR A 169 2.20 -3.51 -15.48
CA TYR A 169 3.00 -3.17 -14.30
C TYR A 169 2.14 -3.25 -13.04
N PRO A 170 2.10 -4.40 -12.34
CA PRO A 170 1.20 -4.60 -11.20
C PRO A 170 1.55 -3.69 -10.02
N MET A 171 0.56 -2.90 -9.58
CA MET A 171 0.66 -2.00 -8.44
C MET A 171 -0.43 -2.32 -7.42
N ILE A 172 -0.06 -2.50 -6.15
CA ILE A 172 -1.03 -2.66 -5.07
C ILE A 172 -1.24 -1.32 -4.37
N ILE A 173 -2.49 -0.91 -4.24
CA ILE A 173 -2.89 0.26 -3.45
C ILE A 173 -3.39 -0.27 -2.10
N ASN A 174 -2.74 0.16 -1.02
CA ASN A 174 -2.95 -0.38 0.31
C ASN A 174 -3.50 0.71 1.23
N ARG A 175 -4.40 0.28 2.11
CA ARG A 175 -4.77 1.05 3.30
C ARG A 175 -3.84 0.65 4.44
N VAL A 176 -3.12 1.61 5.01
CA VAL A 176 -2.04 1.38 5.98
C VAL A 176 -2.26 2.23 7.21
N VAL A 177 -2.25 1.62 8.40
CA VAL A 177 -2.26 2.35 9.68
C VAL A 177 -0.83 2.64 10.10
N LEU A 178 -0.41 3.90 10.03
CA LEU A 178 0.96 4.29 10.38
C LEU A 178 1.15 4.47 11.90
N GLY A 179 0.09 4.87 12.62
CA GLY A 179 0.19 5.21 14.03
C GLY A 179 1.13 6.39 14.27
N ARG A 180 2.03 6.27 15.25
CA ARG A 180 3.06 7.29 15.52
C ARG A 180 4.23 7.07 14.58
N VAL A 181 4.45 8.04 13.70
CA VAL A 181 5.51 7.99 12.69
C VAL A 181 6.81 8.51 13.28
N ARG A 182 7.91 7.79 13.06
CA ARG A 182 9.27 8.29 13.27
C ARG A 182 9.82 8.71 11.91
N GLU A 183 9.99 10.01 11.73
CA GLU A 183 10.60 10.55 10.51
C GLU A 183 12.13 10.37 10.56
N VAL A 184 12.70 10.01 9.41
CA VAL A 184 14.13 9.73 9.23
C VAL A 184 14.56 10.38 7.92
N THR A 185 15.44 11.37 7.99
CA THR A 185 15.88 12.18 6.83
C THR A 185 17.32 11.91 6.42
N GLU A 186 18.05 11.10 7.19
CA GLU A 186 19.43 10.73 6.93
C GLU A 186 19.53 9.88 5.65
N ALA A 187 20.56 10.12 4.83
CA ALA A 187 20.79 9.34 3.62
C ALA A 187 21.17 7.87 3.91
N GLN A 188 21.76 7.61 5.09
CA GLN A 188 22.16 6.29 5.58
C GLN A 188 21.78 6.16 7.06
N PRO A 189 20.50 5.89 7.37
CA PRO A 189 20.05 5.73 8.73
C PRO A 189 20.57 4.44 9.35
N ASP A 190 20.76 4.45 10.67
CA ASP A 190 21.08 3.25 11.42
C ASP A 190 19.83 2.38 11.59
N ALA A 191 19.67 1.41 10.69
CA ALA A 191 18.57 0.45 10.70
C ALA A 191 18.44 -0.35 12.00
N LYS A 192 19.49 -0.46 12.84
CA LYS A 192 19.42 -1.17 14.13
C LYS A 192 18.87 -0.30 15.26
N GLY A 193 18.96 1.02 15.12
CA GLY A 193 18.46 2.01 16.08
C GLY A 193 17.05 2.53 15.77
N LEU A 194 16.41 2.00 14.73
CA LEU A 194 15.01 2.23 14.33
C LEU A 194 14.10 1.15 14.93
#